data_AF-A0A9P4HVN9-F1
#
_entry.id   AF-A0A9P4HVN9-F1
#
_cell.length_a   1.000
_cell.length_b   1.000
_cell.length_c   1.000
_cell.angle_alpha   90.00
_cell.angle_beta   90.00
_cell.angle_gamma   90.00
#
_symmetry.space_group_name_H-M   'P 1'
#
loop_
_entity.id
_entity.type
_entity.pdbx_description
1 polymer ?
#
loop_
_entity_poly.entity_id
_entity_poly.type
_entity_poly.pdbx_seq_one_letter_code
_entity_poly.pdbx_strand_id
1 'polypeptide(L)'
;MPKEVRPATTIHRVDPMPLTPTTSNGPARGAAQWLQGEDQTLMQARASGLGWKPIASRYFPDKTDNACRKRYERLMARRNAEEWDGGVRLETLATEYMNVRKEMWSILGDRIGEKWQVVEMKCMERGLKNIQAAARSAQRKERGNSDLDEGDSGIGFSSDAENEIEDCSLEAPQTPRAVHIPSQHEDDRMQRGGPSIQSMLSPSPSHMAPHSQQQAD
;
A
#
# COMPACT_ATOMS: atom_id res chain seq x y z
N MET A 1 34.47 -17.83 -45.08
CA MET A 1 34.70 -18.39 -43.73
C MET A 1 33.96 -19.73 -43.62
N PRO A 2 34.66 -20.86 -43.50
CA PRO A 2 34.00 -22.16 -43.29
C PRO A 2 33.63 -22.34 -41.81
N LYS A 3 32.44 -22.91 -41.59
CA LYS A 3 31.83 -23.13 -40.27
C LYS A 3 32.38 -24.42 -39.68
N GLU A 4 33.18 -24.32 -38.62
CA GLU A 4 33.76 -25.45 -37.93
C GLU A 4 32.76 -26.06 -36.94
N VAL A 5 32.58 -27.38 -37.04
CA VAL A 5 31.74 -28.22 -36.19
C VAL A 5 32.55 -28.62 -34.95
N ARG A 6 32.09 -28.26 -33.75
CA ARG A 6 32.70 -28.69 -32.49
C ARG A 6 32.18 -30.08 -32.08
N PRO A 7 33.05 -31.04 -31.70
CA PRO A 7 32.63 -32.34 -31.20
C PRO A 7 32.22 -32.31 -29.72
N ALA A 8 31.26 -33.18 -29.40
CA ALA A 8 30.63 -33.35 -28.10
C ALA A 8 31.62 -33.74 -26.99
N THR A 9 31.51 -33.09 -25.83
CA THR A 9 32.30 -33.39 -24.64
C THR A 9 31.51 -34.28 -23.68
N THR A 10 32.13 -35.41 -23.37
CA THR A 10 31.82 -36.45 -22.39
C THR A 10 31.11 -35.98 -21.10
N ILE A 11 29.95 -36.59 -20.83
CA ILE A 11 29.24 -36.52 -19.55
C ILE A 11 29.93 -37.48 -18.56
N HIS A 12 30.62 -36.94 -17.55
CA HIS A 12 31.05 -37.72 -16.39
C HIS A 12 29.85 -37.94 -15.45
N ARG A 13 29.41 -39.20 -15.39
CA ARG A 13 28.41 -39.73 -14.48
C ARG A 13 29.03 -39.81 -13.07
N VAL A 14 28.48 -39.05 -12.13
CA VAL A 14 28.77 -39.19 -10.68
C VAL A 14 27.70 -40.09 -10.07
N ASP A 15 28.13 -41.18 -9.43
CA ASP A 15 27.26 -42.07 -8.66
C ASP A 15 26.68 -41.37 -7.41
N PRO A 16 25.44 -41.67 -7.01
CA PRO A 16 24.83 -41.09 -5.82
C PRO A 16 25.27 -41.83 -4.54
N MET A 17 25.85 -41.09 -3.60
CA MET A 17 26.15 -41.57 -2.25
C MET A 17 24.85 -41.66 -1.43
N PRO A 18 24.58 -42.76 -0.70
CA PRO A 18 23.38 -42.88 0.12
C PRO A 18 23.60 -42.11 1.43
N LEU A 19 22.87 -41.01 1.61
CA LEU A 19 22.82 -40.31 2.89
C LEU A 19 21.73 -40.94 3.77
N THR A 20 22.17 -41.35 4.95
CA THR A 20 21.40 -41.96 6.03
C THR A 20 20.26 -41.06 6.53
N PRO A 21 19.14 -41.62 7.01
CA PRO A 21 18.10 -40.84 7.68
C PRO A 21 18.62 -40.42 9.06
N THR A 22 19.15 -39.20 9.17
CA THR A 22 19.34 -38.55 10.47
C THR A 22 17.97 -38.14 10.99
N THR A 23 17.47 -38.91 11.95
CA THR A 23 16.40 -38.51 12.88
C THR A 23 16.91 -37.32 13.69
N SER A 24 16.66 -36.10 13.22
CA SER A 24 16.88 -34.87 13.98
C SER A 24 15.61 -34.49 14.75
N ASN A 25 15.51 -34.99 15.99
CA ASN A 25 14.56 -34.52 16.99
C ASN A 25 15.02 -33.16 17.55
N GLY A 26 14.88 -32.09 16.76
CA GLY A 26 15.03 -30.70 17.18
C GLY A 26 14.11 -29.82 16.32
N PRO A 27 13.58 -28.69 16.84
CA PRO A 27 12.53 -27.95 16.16
C PRO A 27 13.11 -27.31 14.90
N ALA A 28 12.96 -28.00 13.77
CA ALA A 28 13.28 -27.48 12.47
C ALA A 28 12.40 -26.25 12.27
N ARG A 29 13.01 -25.06 12.26
CA ARG A 29 12.39 -23.80 11.83
C ARG A 29 12.13 -23.79 10.32
N GLY A 30 11.75 -24.94 9.75
CA GLY A 30 11.11 -25.00 8.45
C GLY A 30 9.71 -24.44 8.64
N ALA A 31 9.36 -23.42 7.86
CA ALA A 31 8.03 -22.83 7.88
C ALA A 31 6.98 -23.94 7.88
N ALA A 32 6.36 -24.21 9.05
CA ALA A 32 5.43 -25.30 9.22
C ALA A 32 4.33 -25.13 8.18
N GLN A 33 4.26 -26.07 7.23
CA GLN A 33 3.27 -26.04 6.16
C GLN A 33 1.89 -25.94 6.80
N TRP A 34 1.10 -24.95 6.37
CA TRP A 34 -0.24 -24.73 6.92
C TRP A 34 -1.20 -25.78 6.38
N LEU A 35 -1.81 -26.54 7.28
CA LEU A 35 -2.83 -27.53 6.95
C LEU A 35 -4.21 -26.88 6.85
N GLN A 36 -5.12 -27.49 6.09
CA GLN A 36 -6.48 -26.98 5.94
C GLN A 36 -7.26 -26.93 7.29
N GLY A 37 -7.05 -27.92 8.16
CA GLY A 37 -7.63 -27.91 9.52
C GLY A 37 -7.06 -26.81 10.42
N GLU A 38 -5.78 -26.46 10.24
CA GLU A 38 -5.16 -25.33 10.93
C GLU A 38 -5.77 -24.00 10.46
N ASP A 39 -6.04 -23.85 9.16
CA ASP A 39 -6.69 -22.66 8.62
C ASP A 39 -8.10 -22.45 9.20
N GLN A 40 -8.89 -23.53 9.31
CA GLN A 40 -10.22 -23.48 9.90
C GLN A 40 -10.16 -23.05 11.38
N THR A 41 -9.23 -23.62 12.14
CA THR A 41 -9.02 -23.27 13.55
C THR A 41 -8.59 -21.81 13.69
N LEU A 42 -7.69 -21.33 12.83
CA LEU A 42 -7.22 -19.94 12.80
C LEU A 42 -8.38 -18.97 12.50
N MET A 43 -9.21 -19.29 11.50
CA MET A 43 -10.38 -18.47 11.16
C MET A 43 -11.40 -18.43 12.31
N GLN A 44 -11.70 -19.57 12.94
CA GLN A 44 -12.66 -19.64 14.06
C GLN A 44 -12.15 -18.88 15.29
N ALA A 45 -10.88 -19.07 15.65
CA ALA A 45 -10.28 -18.40 16.79
C ALA A 45 -10.21 -16.87 16.57
N ARG A 46 -10.05 -16.41 15.32
CA ARG A 46 -10.12 -14.99 15.02
C ARG A 46 -11.55 -14.46 15.04
N ALA A 47 -12.52 -15.23 14.55
CA ALA A 47 -13.94 -14.89 14.59
C ALA A 47 -14.49 -14.79 16.03
N SER A 48 -13.91 -15.53 16.99
CA SER A 48 -14.25 -15.40 18.42
C SER A 48 -13.60 -14.18 19.10
N GLY A 49 -12.87 -13.34 18.36
CA GLY A 49 -12.31 -12.08 18.86
C GLY A 49 -10.94 -12.20 19.54
N LEU A 50 -10.29 -13.37 19.51
CA LEU A 50 -8.96 -13.53 20.11
C LEU A 50 -7.89 -12.75 19.33
N GLY A 51 -6.90 -12.22 20.06
CA GLY A 51 -5.70 -11.61 19.48
C GLY A 51 -4.69 -12.66 18.99
N TRP A 52 -3.74 -12.24 18.14
CA TRP A 52 -2.76 -13.15 17.50
C TRP A 52 -1.90 -13.94 18.50
N LYS A 53 -1.44 -13.30 19.57
CA LYS A 53 -0.61 -13.92 20.60
C LYS A 53 -1.35 -15.05 21.35
N PRO A 54 -2.57 -14.82 21.90
CA PRO A 54 -3.40 -15.91 22.44
C PRO A 54 -3.70 -17.03 21.45
N ILE A 55 -3.95 -16.69 20.18
CA ILE A 55 -4.23 -17.69 19.14
C ILE A 55 -3.02 -18.60 18.90
N ALA A 56 -1.84 -18.02 18.69
CA ALA A 56 -0.61 -18.77 18.47
C ALA A 56 -0.31 -19.68 19.67
N SER A 57 -0.31 -19.15 20.90
CA SER A 57 0.04 -19.93 22.08
C SER A 57 -0.97 -21.05 22.40
N ARG A 58 -2.26 -20.89 22.08
CA ARG A 58 -3.30 -21.89 22.42
C ARG A 58 -3.49 -22.95 21.35
N TYR A 59 -3.38 -22.59 20.08
CA TYR A 59 -3.75 -23.47 18.96
C TYR A 59 -2.57 -23.87 18.07
N PHE A 60 -1.49 -23.08 18.07
CA PHE A 60 -0.36 -23.28 17.17
C PHE A 60 0.99 -23.12 17.90
N PRO A 61 1.35 -24.03 18.83
CA PRO A 61 2.56 -23.90 19.65
C PRO A 61 3.85 -23.82 18.82
N ASP A 62 3.85 -24.40 17.61
CA ASP A 62 4.99 -24.39 16.69
C ASP A 62 4.99 -23.20 15.72
N LYS A 63 3.99 -22.31 15.77
CA LYS A 63 3.88 -21.15 14.87
C LYS A 63 3.85 -19.85 15.67
N THR A 64 4.49 -18.81 15.13
CA THR A 64 4.49 -17.49 15.76
C THR A 64 3.16 -16.76 15.54
N ASP A 65 2.89 -15.76 16.39
CA ASP A 65 1.77 -14.84 16.25
C ASP A 65 1.77 -14.13 14.89
N ASN A 66 2.94 -13.68 14.43
CA ASN A 66 3.09 -13.07 13.11
C ASN A 66 2.78 -14.07 11.97
N ALA A 67 3.14 -15.34 12.12
CA ALA A 67 2.79 -16.38 11.14
C ALA A 67 1.26 -16.56 11.05
N CYS A 68 0.57 -16.56 12.20
CA CYS A 68 -0.90 -16.63 12.26
C CYS A 68 -1.56 -15.42 11.57
N ARG A 69 -1.08 -14.20 11.86
CA ARG A 69 -1.54 -12.97 11.21
C ARG A 69 -1.39 -13.05 9.69
N LYS A 70 -0.18 -13.36 9.21
CA LYS A 70 0.10 -13.44 7.76
C LYS A 70 -0.73 -14.52 7.07
N ARG A 71 -0.95 -15.67 7.73
CA ARG A 71 -1.81 -16.72 7.16
C ARG A 71 -3.25 -16.27 7.06
N TYR A 72 -3.79 -15.64 8.11
CA TYR A 72 -5.14 -15.12 8.12
C TYR A 72 -5.35 -14.05 7.04
N GLU A 73 -4.42 -13.10 6.89
CA GLU A 73 -4.46 -12.08 5.82
C GLU A 73 -4.52 -12.74 4.43
N ARG A 74 -3.71 -13.78 4.18
CA ARG A 74 -3.75 -14.53 2.92
C ARG A 74 -5.07 -15.29 2.72
N LEU A 75 -5.62 -15.89 3.77
CA LEU A 75 -6.91 -16.58 3.72
C LEU A 75 -8.04 -15.60 3.38
N MET A 76 -8.05 -14.42 4.02
CA MET A 76 -9.04 -13.39 3.76
C MET A 76 -8.88 -12.80 2.36
N ALA A 77 -7.65 -12.56 1.89
CA ALA A 77 -7.41 -12.08 0.54
C ALA A 77 -7.93 -13.07 -0.52
N ARG A 78 -7.70 -14.38 -0.34
CA ARG A 78 -8.24 -15.42 -1.22
C ARG A 78 -9.76 -15.47 -1.17
N ARG A 79 -10.35 -15.49 0.04
CA ARG A 79 -11.81 -15.50 0.20
C ARG A 79 -12.45 -14.29 -0.47
N ASN A 80 -11.88 -13.11 -0.29
CA ASN A 80 -12.38 -11.89 -0.91
C ASN A 80 -12.26 -11.94 -2.44
N ALA A 81 -11.17 -12.51 -2.98
CA ALA A 81 -11.04 -12.72 -4.42
C ALA A 81 -12.12 -13.69 -4.94
N GLU A 82 -12.31 -14.84 -4.29
CA GLU A 82 -13.35 -15.83 -4.61
C GLU A 82 -14.77 -15.25 -4.45
N GLU A 83 -14.98 -14.31 -3.54
CA GLU A 83 -16.28 -13.65 -3.33
C GLU A 83 -16.73 -12.83 -4.54
N TRP A 84 -15.77 -12.20 -5.23
CA TRP A 84 -16.02 -11.40 -6.43
C TRP A 84 -15.95 -12.25 -7.70
N ASP A 85 -15.09 -13.28 -7.72
CA ASP A 85 -14.90 -14.19 -8.85
C ASP A 85 -15.92 -15.35 -8.86
N GLY A 86 -16.65 -15.56 -7.77
CA GLY A 86 -17.63 -16.63 -7.57
C GLY A 86 -18.93 -16.52 -8.38
N GLY A 87 -18.89 -15.84 -9.53
CA GLY A 87 -19.97 -15.75 -10.52
C GLY A 87 -21.12 -14.84 -10.10
N VAL A 88 -21.80 -15.16 -9.00
CA VAL A 88 -23.07 -14.54 -8.59
C VAL A 88 -22.97 -13.02 -8.39
N ARG A 89 -21.88 -12.54 -7.79
CA ARG A 89 -21.66 -11.09 -7.61
C ARG A 89 -21.32 -10.39 -8.92
N LEU A 90 -20.53 -11.03 -9.76
CA LEU A 90 -20.18 -10.50 -11.07
C LEU A 90 -21.40 -10.46 -12.00
N GLU A 91 -22.24 -11.49 -11.98
CA GLU A 91 -23.50 -11.57 -12.73
C GLU A 91 -24.49 -10.48 -12.29
N THR A 92 -24.64 -10.30 -10.97
CA THR A 92 -25.47 -9.22 -10.42
C THR A 92 -24.93 -7.85 -10.84
N LEU A 93 -23.63 -7.63 -10.70
CA LEU A 93 -22.97 -6.39 -11.14
C LEU A 93 -23.16 -6.16 -12.64
N ALA A 94 -22.99 -7.17 -13.48
CA ALA A 94 -23.15 -7.06 -14.93
C ALA A 94 -24.60 -6.73 -15.30
N THR A 95 -25.57 -7.34 -14.63
CA THR A 95 -27.00 -7.08 -14.84
C THR A 95 -27.34 -5.63 -14.49
N GLU A 96 -26.98 -5.20 -13.29
CA GLU A 96 -27.23 -3.83 -12.84
C GLU A 96 -26.48 -2.81 -13.70
N TYR A 97 -25.23 -3.10 -14.07
CA TYR A 97 -24.47 -2.28 -15.01
C TYR A 97 -25.24 -2.06 -16.30
N MET A 98 -25.75 -3.13 -16.92
CA MET A 98 -26.49 -3.03 -18.17
C MET A 98 -27.81 -2.25 -18.02
N ASN A 99 -28.48 -2.34 -16.88
CA ASN A 99 -29.71 -1.59 -16.59
C ASN A 99 -29.48 -0.07 -16.56
N VAL A 100 -28.39 0.37 -15.93
CA VAL A 100 -28.08 1.82 -15.77
C VAL A 100 -27.04 2.35 -16.76
N ARG A 101 -26.49 1.49 -17.62
CA ARG A 101 -25.38 1.78 -18.55
C ARG A 101 -25.57 3.09 -19.31
N LYS A 102 -26.71 3.22 -19.99
CA LYS A 102 -26.98 4.41 -20.83
C LYS A 102 -27.02 5.68 -19.99
N GLU A 103 -27.69 5.65 -18.83
CA GLU A 103 -27.84 6.81 -17.95
C GLU A 103 -26.49 7.30 -17.42
N MET A 104 -25.64 6.37 -16.94
CA MET A 104 -24.31 6.70 -16.42
C MET A 104 -23.44 7.42 -17.47
N TRP A 105 -23.43 6.88 -18.69
CA TRP A 105 -22.55 7.38 -19.76
C TRP A 105 -23.13 8.58 -20.51
N SER A 106 -24.45 8.75 -20.55
CA SER A 106 -25.10 9.91 -21.17
C SER A 106 -24.64 11.23 -20.56
N ILE A 107 -24.47 11.29 -19.23
CA ILE A 107 -24.00 12.50 -18.54
C ILE A 107 -22.63 12.97 -19.07
N LEU A 108 -21.73 12.04 -19.34
CA LEU A 108 -20.41 12.37 -19.90
C LEU A 108 -20.49 12.68 -21.39
N GLY A 109 -21.30 11.93 -22.15
CA GLY A 109 -21.55 12.18 -23.57
C GLY A 109 -22.06 13.60 -23.83
N ASP A 110 -23.06 14.04 -23.07
CA ASP A 110 -23.67 15.36 -23.22
C ASP A 110 -22.69 16.50 -22.92
N ARG A 111 -21.76 16.31 -21.96
CA ARG A 111 -20.74 17.31 -21.62
C ARG A 111 -19.62 17.41 -22.65
N ILE A 112 -19.28 16.31 -23.32
CA ILE A 112 -18.19 16.24 -24.29
C ILE A 112 -18.71 16.48 -25.72
N GLY A 113 -20.03 16.37 -25.95
CA GLY A 113 -20.64 16.45 -27.28
C GLY A 113 -20.51 15.14 -28.07
N GLU A 114 -20.40 14.01 -27.39
CA GLU A 114 -20.16 12.69 -27.98
C GLU A 114 -21.26 11.68 -27.63
N LYS A 115 -21.45 10.67 -28.47
CA LYS A 115 -22.42 9.60 -28.18
C LYS A 115 -21.96 8.77 -26.98
N TRP A 116 -22.89 8.42 -26.07
CA TRP A 116 -22.57 7.68 -24.84
C TRP A 116 -21.81 6.37 -25.10
N GLN A 117 -22.12 5.65 -26.19
CA GLN A 117 -21.39 4.44 -26.58
C GLN A 117 -19.90 4.69 -26.89
N VAL A 118 -19.59 5.84 -27.51
CA VAL A 118 -18.22 6.22 -27.87
C VAL A 118 -17.44 6.56 -26.60
N VAL A 119 -18.05 7.29 -25.68
CA VAL A 119 -17.45 7.67 -24.39
C VAL A 119 -17.12 6.42 -23.57
N GLU A 120 -18.09 5.52 -23.39
CA GLU A 120 -17.87 4.27 -22.67
C GLU A 120 -16.71 3.45 -23.26
N MET A 121 -16.74 3.25 -24.59
CA MET A 121 -15.68 2.53 -25.30
C MET A 121 -14.32 3.17 -25.05
N LYS A 122 -14.21 4.49 -25.15
CA LYS A 122 -12.94 5.20 -24.92
C LYS A 122 -12.50 5.13 -23.45
N CYS A 123 -13.42 5.20 -22.51
CA CYS A 123 -13.13 5.07 -21.09
C CYS A 123 -12.61 3.66 -20.75
N MET A 124 -13.22 2.61 -21.29
CA MET A 124 -12.77 1.23 -21.09
C MET A 124 -11.46 0.92 -21.82
N GLU A 125 -11.29 1.39 -23.07
CA GLU A 125 -10.07 1.20 -23.87
C GLU A 125 -8.85 1.89 -23.24
N ARG A 126 -9.02 3.12 -22.74
CA ARG A 126 -7.94 3.87 -22.07
C ARG A 126 -7.70 3.37 -20.66
N GLY A 127 -8.74 2.98 -19.93
CA GLY A 127 -8.68 2.61 -18.53
C GLY A 127 -8.50 3.81 -17.60
N LEU A 128 -8.92 3.64 -16.34
CA LEU A 128 -9.02 4.73 -15.35
C LEU A 128 -7.68 5.42 -15.08
N LYS A 129 -6.57 4.68 -14.94
CA LYS A 129 -5.25 5.24 -14.64
C LYS A 129 -4.77 6.22 -15.71
N ASN A 130 -4.99 5.90 -16.99
CA ASN A 130 -4.58 6.76 -18.09
C ASN A 130 -5.46 8.00 -18.19
N ILE A 131 -6.77 7.87 -17.94
CA ILE A 131 -7.69 9.03 -17.91
C ILE A 131 -7.32 9.99 -16.77
N GLN A 132 -6.99 9.46 -15.59
CA GLN A 132 -6.51 10.27 -14.46
C GLN A 132 -5.19 10.97 -14.77
N ALA A 133 -4.24 10.29 -15.44
CA ALA A 133 -3.00 10.90 -15.87
C ALA A 133 -3.26 12.05 -16.88
N ALA A 134 -4.10 11.82 -17.88
CA ALA A 134 -4.48 12.84 -18.86
C ALA A 134 -5.16 14.06 -18.20
N ALA A 135 -6.06 13.84 -17.24
CA ALA A 135 -6.72 14.92 -16.50
C ALA A 135 -5.71 15.79 -15.74
N ARG A 136 -4.74 15.18 -15.04
CA ARG A 136 -3.66 15.92 -14.34
C ARG A 136 -2.80 16.73 -15.31
N SER A 137 -2.45 16.15 -16.45
CA SER A 137 -1.68 16.86 -17.50
C SER A 137 -2.45 18.04 -18.08
N ALA A 138 -3.77 17.88 -18.30
CA ALA A 138 -4.63 18.97 -18.76
C ALA A 138 -4.71 20.12 -17.75
N GLN A 139 -4.87 19.82 -16.46
CA GLN A 139 -4.87 20.82 -15.38
C GLN A 139 -3.53 21.56 -15.27
N ARG A 140 -2.40 20.87 -15.46
CA ARG A 140 -1.08 21.52 -15.47
C ARG A 140 -0.95 22.47 -16.66
N LYS A 141 -1.42 22.06 -17.84
CA LYS A 141 -1.41 22.90 -19.04
C LYS A 141 -2.26 24.15 -18.85
N GLU A 142 -3.46 24.02 -18.29
CA GLU A 142 -4.34 25.17 -18.02
C GLU A 142 -3.68 26.20 -17.08
N ARG A 143 -2.95 25.74 -16.06
CA ARG A 143 -2.23 26.62 -15.13
C ARG A 143 -0.96 27.24 -15.71
N GLY A 144 -0.34 26.61 -16.71
CA GLY A 144 0.89 27.09 -17.34
C GLY A 144 0.69 27.86 -18.65
N ASN A 145 -0.55 28.01 -19.13
CA ASN A 145 -0.86 28.67 -20.40
C ASN A 145 -1.20 30.18 -20.25
N SER A 146 -0.86 30.80 -19.12
CA SER A 146 -1.00 32.24 -18.91
C SER A 146 0.24 33.06 -19.25
N ASP A 147 1.39 32.44 -19.52
CA ASP A 147 2.63 33.16 -19.88
C ASP A 147 3.07 32.75 -21.28
N LEU A 148 2.56 33.48 -22.28
CA LEU A 148 3.22 33.58 -23.58
C LEU A 148 4.03 34.87 -23.56
N ASP A 149 5.35 34.76 -23.45
CA ASP A 149 6.34 35.24 -24.44
C ASP A 149 7.71 35.48 -23.78
N GLU A 150 8.77 35.33 -24.57
CA GLU A 150 10.17 35.69 -24.27
C GLU A 150 11.04 34.66 -23.50
N GLY A 151 11.53 33.69 -24.28
CA GLY A 151 12.75 32.88 -24.14
C GLY A 151 13.49 32.78 -22.81
N ASP A 152 13.61 31.54 -22.29
CA ASP A 152 14.86 31.09 -21.69
C ASP A 152 14.92 29.56 -21.65
N SER A 153 16.14 29.05 -21.83
CA SER A 153 16.47 27.62 -21.78
C SER A 153 16.32 27.10 -20.34
N GLY A 154 15.12 26.67 -19.97
CA GLY A 154 14.86 26.04 -18.68
C GLY A 154 14.79 24.53 -18.78
N ILE A 155 15.88 23.84 -18.43
CA ILE A 155 15.90 22.40 -18.16
C ILE A 155 14.87 22.09 -17.06
N GLY A 156 13.68 21.67 -17.47
CA GLY A 156 12.63 21.19 -16.58
C GLY A 156 12.93 19.77 -16.14
N PHE A 157 13.89 19.62 -15.23
CA PHE A 157 14.02 18.44 -14.39
C PHE A 157 12.70 18.28 -13.62
N SER A 158 11.77 17.50 -14.17
CA SER A 158 10.63 17.00 -13.40
C SER A 158 11.21 16.02 -12.40
N SER A 159 11.68 16.55 -11.26
CA SER A 159 11.91 15.77 -10.06
C SER A 159 10.61 15.01 -9.80
N ASP A 160 10.69 13.71 -9.96
CA ASP A 160 9.83 12.73 -9.33
C ASP A 160 9.98 12.96 -7.83
N ALA A 161 9.26 13.95 -7.31
CA ALA A 161 9.17 14.25 -5.90
C ALA A 161 8.00 13.42 -5.36
N GLU A 162 8.34 12.19 -4.95
CA GLU A 162 8.07 11.73 -3.60
C GLU A 162 6.65 12.05 -3.13
N ASN A 163 5.69 11.19 -3.44
CA ASN A 163 4.55 10.99 -2.54
C ASN A 163 4.66 9.57 -1.98
N GLU A 164 5.72 9.37 -1.20
CA GLU A 164 5.80 8.32 -0.22
C GLU A 164 4.67 8.54 0.78
N ILE A 165 3.63 7.71 0.67
CA ILE A 165 2.68 7.54 1.76
C ILE A 165 3.41 6.64 2.75
N GLU A 166 4.10 7.26 3.71
CA GLU A 166 4.53 6.60 4.94
C GLU A 166 3.30 6.07 5.67
N ASP A 167 3.03 4.78 5.55
CA ASP A 167 2.53 3.98 6.67
C ASP A 167 2.97 2.53 6.49
N CYS A 168 4.11 2.18 7.10
CA CYS A 168 4.35 0.91 7.79
C CYS A 168 5.84 0.81 8.14
N SER A 169 6.20 1.24 9.35
CA SER A 169 7.51 0.93 9.95
C SER A 169 7.75 -0.59 9.96
N LEU A 170 8.66 -1.04 9.10
CA LEU A 170 9.30 -2.35 9.15
C LEU A 170 10.79 -2.14 9.41
N GLU A 171 11.13 -2.00 10.69
CA GLU A 171 12.50 -2.14 11.17
C GLU A 171 12.96 -3.59 11.00
N ALA A 172 14.02 -3.80 10.22
CA ALA A 172 14.87 -4.98 10.30
C ALA A 172 16.32 -4.63 9.93
N PRO A 173 17.31 -5.31 10.54
CA PRO A 173 18.54 -4.69 11.02
C PRO A 173 19.69 -4.81 10.01
N GLN A 174 20.56 -3.80 9.96
CA GLN A 174 21.81 -3.87 9.21
C GLN A 174 23.04 -3.79 10.12
N THR A 175 23.97 -4.70 9.83
CA THR A 175 25.25 -5.01 10.47
C THR A 175 26.25 -3.85 10.47
N PRO A 176 27.21 -3.78 11.41
CA PRO A 176 28.16 -2.67 11.48
C PRO A 176 29.41 -2.91 10.61
N ARG A 177 29.80 -1.91 9.81
CA ARG A 177 31.20 -1.72 9.37
C ARG A 177 31.67 -0.33 9.76
N ALA A 178 32.81 -0.32 10.45
CA ALA A 178 33.59 0.83 10.90
C ALA A 178 34.31 1.49 9.68
N VAL A 179 34.92 2.68 9.68
CA VAL A 179 35.47 3.65 10.64
C VAL A 179 35.55 4.98 9.87
N HIS A 180 35.29 6.16 10.45
CA HIS A 180 36.13 7.34 10.21
C HIS A 180 35.89 8.43 11.27
N ILE A 181 36.92 8.68 12.08
CA ILE A 181 37.02 9.81 13.02
C ILE A 181 37.78 10.93 12.28
N PRO A 182 37.33 12.17 12.43
CA PRO A 182 38.29 13.22 12.78
C PRO A 182 37.83 14.04 13.98
N SER A 183 38.80 14.23 14.87
CA SER A 183 38.80 15.15 16.00
C SER A 183 39.10 16.57 15.52
N GLN A 184 38.43 17.59 16.07
CA GLN A 184 39.02 18.91 16.35
C GLN A 184 38.07 19.85 17.13
N HIS A 185 38.55 20.25 18.31
CA HIS A 185 38.57 21.58 18.93
C HIS A 185 37.31 22.23 19.56
N GLU A 186 37.61 22.87 20.69
CA GLU A 186 36.76 23.45 21.73
C GLU A 186 36.31 24.89 21.47
N ASP A 187 35.32 25.30 22.27
CA ASP A 187 34.88 26.65 22.66
C ASP A 187 34.35 27.62 21.57
N ASP A 188 33.04 27.88 21.59
CA ASP A 188 32.56 29.25 21.81
C ASP A 188 31.11 29.28 22.32
N ARG A 189 30.83 30.28 23.14
CA ARG A 189 29.72 30.43 24.07
C ARG A 189 28.80 31.51 23.52
N MET A 190 27.60 31.17 23.01
CA MET A 190 26.58 32.19 22.74
C MET A 190 25.15 31.70 23.01
N GLN A 191 24.50 32.41 23.91
CA GLN A 191 23.10 32.28 24.33
C GLN A 191 22.14 32.60 23.18
N ARG A 192 21.12 31.77 22.98
CA ARG A 192 19.79 32.25 22.55
C ARG A 192 18.69 31.22 22.86
N GLY A 193 18.04 31.39 24.00
CA GLY A 193 16.78 30.72 24.31
C GLY A 193 15.65 31.34 23.48
N GLY A 194 14.99 30.52 22.65
CA GLY A 194 13.75 30.88 21.97
C GLY A 194 12.53 30.45 22.80
N PRO A 195 11.45 31.25 22.88
CA PRO A 195 10.30 30.94 23.72
C PRO A 195 9.45 29.79 23.15
N SER A 196 9.02 28.90 24.06
CA SER A 196 8.19 27.73 23.82
C SER A 196 6.77 28.11 23.36
N ILE A 197 6.27 27.42 22.34
CA ILE A 197 5.02 27.68 21.61
C ILE A 197 3.75 27.40 22.46
N GLN A 198 3.90 26.92 23.68
CA GLN A 198 2.77 26.53 24.55
C GLN A 198 1.99 27.69 25.20
N SER A 199 2.37 28.95 25.00
CA SER A 199 1.68 30.10 25.63
C SER A 199 0.62 30.80 24.77
N MET A 200 0.30 30.28 23.58
CA MET A 200 -0.59 30.96 22.60
C MET A 200 -2.02 30.41 22.54
N LEU A 201 -2.35 29.34 23.29
CA LEU A 201 -3.72 28.80 23.33
C LEU A 201 -4.23 28.70 24.76
N SER A 202 -4.83 29.79 25.23
CA SER A 202 -5.72 29.79 26.41
C SER A 202 -6.90 30.71 26.11
N PRO A 203 -8.12 30.19 25.86
CA PRO A 203 -9.30 31.02 25.77
C PRO A 203 -9.69 31.49 27.18
N SER A 204 -9.69 32.81 27.39
CA SER A 204 -10.19 33.44 28.62
C SER A 204 -11.71 33.24 28.74
N PRO A 205 -12.24 33.00 29.95
CA PRO A 205 -13.67 32.82 30.18
C PRO A 205 -14.40 34.18 30.20
N SER A 206 -15.38 34.33 29.32
CA SER A 206 -16.28 35.49 29.28
C SER A 206 -17.16 35.56 30.53
N HIS A 207 -17.17 36.77 31.08
CA HIS A 207 -17.89 37.24 32.25
C HIS A 207 -19.41 36.98 32.18
N MET A 208 -19.98 36.47 33.27
CA MET A 208 -21.44 36.38 33.46
C MET A 208 -22.04 37.76 33.73
N ALA A 209 -23.23 38.01 33.17
CA ALA A 209 -24.13 39.09 33.58
C ALA A 209 -25.57 38.55 33.53
N PRO A 210 -26.37 38.70 34.61
CA PRO A 210 -27.81 38.49 34.53
C PRO A 210 -28.49 39.83 34.23
N HIS A 211 -29.36 39.85 33.22
CA HIS A 211 -30.30 40.96 33.02
C HIS A 211 -31.72 40.48 33.27
N SER A 212 -32.34 41.22 34.18
CA SER A 212 -33.66 41.09 34.74
C SER A 212 -34.74 41.64 33.81
N GLN A 213 -35.99 41.32 34.18
CA GLN A 213 -37.22 42.06 33.91
C GLN A 213 -38.01 41.67 32.65
N GLN A 214 -39.07 40.89 32.89
CA GLN A 214 -40.22 40.75 32.03
C GLN A 214 -41.41 41.37 32.78
N GLN A 215 -42.00 42.43 32.22
CA GLN A 215 -43.25 43.03 32.68
C GLN A 215 -44.41 42.29 32.03
N ALA A 216 -45.40 41.92 32.85
CA ALA A 216 -46.73 41.53 32.45
C ALA A 216 -47.69 42.46 33.20
N ASP A 217 -48.37 43.34 32.46
CA ASP A 217 -49.79 43.72 32.56
C ASP A 217 -50.08 44.79 31.50
#